data_AF-A0A9D5K4U8-F1
#
_entry.id   AF-A0A9D5K4U8-F1
#
_cell.length_a   1.000
_cell.length_b   1.000
_cell.length_c   1.000
_cell.angle_alpha   90.00
_cell.angle_beta   90.00
_cell.angle_gamma   90.00
#
_symmetry.space_group_name_H-M   'P 1'
#
loop_
_entity.id
_entity.type
_entity.pdbx_description
1 polymer ?
#
loop_
_entity_poly.entity_id
_entity_poly.type
_entity_poly.pdbx_seq_one_letter_code
_entity_poly.pdbx_strand_id
1 'polypeptide(L)'
;MKEIVVISGKGGTGKTSIAASFASLAGGTAVLADCDVDAADLHLILKPHIKQRTEFRSGHRAVIVNSKCTGCGTCENLCRFDAVRRAENGTYSIDPVACEGCGVCVRFCPADAVDFPEETCGEWFVSDTRFGTMVHARLGVAAENSGKLVTLVRNEANKTALKQGADFIVVDGSPGIGCPVIASLTAADAALIVTEPTVSGEHDLGRIAELTKRLNIPTMVCVNKWDINRSAADRIVEFAESHGIKTAGRIRYDKAVTEAQRHEKAIPEYSEGGISEDIVSIWEFITARSGCDK
;
A
#
# COMPACT_ATOMS: atom_id res chain seq x y z
N MET A 1 20.86 -6.02 -2.98
CA MET A 1 19.43 -5.86 -2.70
C MET A 1 19.04 -4.41 -2.89
N LYS A 2 18.00 -4.12 -3.68
CA LYS A 2 17.42 -2.79 -3.84
C LYS A 2 15.92 -2.79 -3.72
N GLU A 3 15.39 -1.78 -3.06
CA GLU A 3 13.95 -1.63 -2.86
C GLU A 3 13.35 -0.58 -3.79
N ILE A 4 12.49 -1.04 -4.70
CA ILE A 4 11.78 -0.22 -5.68
C ILE A 4 10.31 -0.19 -5.29
N VAL A 5 9.80 1.01 -5.01
CA VAL A 5 8.40 1.20 -4.62
C VAL A 5 7.63 1.81 -5.78
N VAL A 6 6.62 1.08 -6.26
CA VAL A 6 5.68 1.56 -7.29
C VAL A 6 4.50 2.20 -6.57
N ILE A 7 4.22 3.48 -6.84
CA ILE A 7 3.15 4.25 -6.18
C ILE A 7 2.32 5.04 -7.20
N SER A 8 1.16 5.53 -6.77
CA SER A 8 0.28 6.35 -7.61
C SER A 8 -0.53 7.36 -6.81
N GLY A 9 -1.00 8.41 -7.48
CA GLY A 9 -1.86 9.45 -6.89
C GLY A 9 -3.23 8.97 -6.44
N LYS A 10 -3.77 8.02 -7.18
CA LYS A 10 -5.13 7.48 -7.02
C LYS A 10 -5.12 5.99 -7.36
N GLY A 11 -6.17 5.29 -6.97
CA GLY A 11 -6.42 3.91 -7.43
C GLY A 11 -6.66 3.85 -8.94
N GLY A 12 -6.32 2.72 -9.56
CA GLY A 12 -6.65 2.44 -10.97
C GLY A 12 -5.67 2.97 -12.03
N THR A 13 -4.53 3.57 -11.65
CA THR A 13 -3.52 4.04 -12.61
C THR A 13 -2.65 2.92 -13.21
N GLY A 14 -2.83 1.67 -12.79
CA GLY A 14 -2.08 0.51 -13.29
C GLY A 14 -0.83 0.12 -12.47
N LYS A 15 -0.66 0.71 -11.29
CA LYS A 15 0.41 0.43 -10.32
C LYS A 15 0.63 -1.08 -10.09
N THR A 16 -0.40 -1.80 -9.68
CA THR A 16 -0.33 -3.25 -9.39
C THR A 16 0.06 -4.08 -10.61
N SER A 17 -0.46 -3.74 -11.80
CA SER A 17 -0.09 -4.43 -13.04
C SER A 17 1.39 -4.22 -13.39
N ILE A 18 1.92 -3.02 -13.15
CA ILE A 18 3.34 -2.71 -13.35
C ILE A 18 4.20 -3.44 -12.31
N ALA A 19 3.81 -3.44 -11.03
CA ALA A 19 4.51 -4.17 -9.97
C ALA A 19 4.55 -5.68 -10.25
N ALA A 20 3.44 -6.29 -10.68
CA ALA A 20 3.40 -7.70 -11.11
C ALA A 20 4.30 -7.97 -12.32
N SER A 21 4.38 -7.00 -13.25
CA SER A 21 5.25 -7.12 -14.42
C SER A 21 6.73 -7.03 -14.03
N PHE A 22 7.10 -6.15 -13.11
CA PHE A 22 8.46 -6.11 -12.56
C PHE A 22 8.82 -7.38 -11.81
N ALA A 23 7.88 -7.98 -11.07
CA ALA A 23 8.07 -9.29 -10.46
C ALA A 23 8.42 -10.36 -11.52
N SER A 24 7.67 -10.40 -12.61
CA SER A 24 7.93 -11.30 -13.74
C SER A 24 9.31 -11.07 -14.37
N LEU A 25 9.68 -9.80 -14.58
CA LEU A 25 10.94 -9.43 -15.23
C LEU A 25 12.17 -9.60 -14.33
N ALA A 26 11.98 -9.59 -13.00
CA ALA A 26 13.03 -9.93 -12.05
C ALA A 26 13.37 -11.44 -12.04
N GLY A 27 12.58 -12.28 -12.72
CA GLY A 27 12.97 -13.67 -12.99
C GLY A 27 13.23 -14.52 -11.74
N GLY A 28 12.54 -14.26 -10.64
CA GLY A 28 12.71 -14.99 -9.37
C GLY A 28 13.75 -14.43 -8.42
N THR A 29 14.44 -13.33 -8.74
CA THR A 29 15.42 -12.69 -7.86
C THR A 29 14.83 -11.57 -6.98
N ALA A 30 13.50 -11.41 -7.02
CA ALA A 30 12.79 -10.41 -6.23
C ALA A 30 11.97 -11.04 -5.09
N VAL A 31 11.92 -10.32 -3.96
CA VAL A 31 10.84 -10.46 -2.98
C VAL A 31 9.80 -9.38 -3.24
N LEU A 32 8.54 -9.74 -3.16
CA LEU A 32 7.41 -8.86 -3.44
C LEU A 32 6.77 -8.41 -2.13
N ALA A 33 6.32 -7.16 -2.10
CA ALA A 33 5.54 -6.63 -1.00
C ALA A 33 4.25 -5.99 -1.56
N ASP A 34 3.10 -6.54 -1.20
CA ASP A 34 1.80 -5.90 -1.49
C ASP A 34 1.41 -5.02 -0.30
N CYS A 35 1.64 -3.72 -0.47
CA CYS A 35 1.40 -2.68 0.52
C CYS A 35 0.08 -1.93 0.26
N ASP A 36 -0.73 -2.37 -0.70
CA ASP A 36 -2.08 -1.86 -0.89
C ASP A 36 -3.06 -2.63 -0.01
N VAL A 37 -2.87 -2.57 1.32
CA VAL A 37 -3.56 -3.44 2.28
C VAL A 37 -5.08 -3.20 2.39
N ASP A 38 -5.54 -2.05 1.88
CA ASP A 38 -6.95 -1.67 1.79
C ASP A 38 -7.64 -2.34 0.58
N ALA A 39 -6.90 -2.58 -0.50
CA ALA A 39 -7.36 -3.16 -1.75
C ALA A 39 -6.25 -4.02 -2.38
N ALA A 40 -5.84 -5.07 -1.69
CA ALA A 40 -4.72 -5.90 -2.11
C ALA A 40 -5.08 -6.62 -3.42
N ASP A 41 -4.57 -6.16 -4.55
CA ASP A 41 -4.92 -6.70 -5.88
C ASP A 41 -3.82 -7.62 -6.43
N LEU A 42 -2.60 -7.58 -5.89
CA LEU A 42 -1.46 -8.30 -6.46
C LEU A 42 -1.65 -9.82 -6.38
N HIS A 43 -2.33 -10.30 -5.33
CA HIS A 43 -2.65 -11.71 -5.16
C HIS A 43 -3.56 -12.27 -6.26
N LEU A 44 -4.39 -11.43 -6.91
CA LEU A 44 -5.24 -11.83 -8.04
C LEU A 44 -4.42 -12.16 -9.28
N ILE A 45 -3.29 -11.47 -9.49
CA ILE A 45 -2.41 -11.65 -10.64
C ILE A 45 -1.42 -12.78 -10.39
N LEU A 46 -0.86 -12.87 -9.18
CA LEU A 46 0.28 -13.77 -8.90
C LEU A 46 -0.12 -15.14 -8.32
N LYS A 47 -1.40 -15.32 -7.95
CA LYS A 47 -1.97 -16.54 -7.35
C LYS A 47 -1.07 -17.17 -6.27
N PRO A 48 -0.77 -16.41 -5.19
CA PRO A 48 0.14 -16.86 -4.16
C PRO A 48 -0.34 -18.13 -3.44
N HIS A 49 0.59 -19.02 -3.12
CA HIS A 49 0.38 -20.10 -2.17
C HIS A 49 0.81 -19.67 -0.77
N ILE A 50 -0.13 -19.57 0.17
CA ILE A 50 0.14 -19.14 1.55
C ILE A 50 1.01 -20.17 2.28
N LYS A 51 2.17 -19.75 2.75
CA LYS A 51 3.07 -20.54 3.62
C LYS A 51 2.86 -20.21 5.10
N GLN A 52 2.66 -18.94 5.40
CA GLN A 52 2.45 -18.45 6.75
C GLN A 52 1.31 -17.45 6.77
N ARG A 53 0.50 -17.51 7.84
CA ARG A 53 -0.58 -16.58 8.15
C ARG A 53 -0.41 -16.13 9.60
N THR A 54 -0.50 -14.83 9.84
CA THR A 54 -0.34 -14.24 11.16
C THR A 54 -1.37 -13.13 11.38
N GLU A 55 -1.95 -13.07 12.57
CA GLU A 55 -2.82 -11.94 12.95
C GLU A 55 -2.01 -10.65 13.07
N PHE A 56 -2.60 -9.55 12.61
CA PHE A 56 -2.12 -8.22 12.88
C PHE A 56 -2.95 -7.58 13.97
N ARG A 57 -2.32 -7.31 15.11
CA ARG A 57 -2.94 -6.63 16.25
C ARG A 57 -2.33 -5.25 16.41
N SER A 58 -3.19 -4.23 16.55
CA SER A 58 -2.77 -2.84 16.73
C SER A 58 -3.90 -2.02 17.30
N GLY A 59 -3.56 -1.07 18.18
CA GLY A 59 -4.57 -0.26 18.84
C GLY A 59 -5.37 -1.06 19.85
N HIS A 60 -6.36 -0.41 20.44
CA HIS A 60 -7.15 -1.00 21.52
C HIS A 60 -8.60 -0.55 21.38
N ARG A 61 -9.52 -1.36 21.90
CA ARG A 61 -10.94 -1.06 21.86
C ARG A 61 -11.51 -1.04 23.26
N ALA A 62 -12.29 -0.01 23.57
CA ALA A 62 -12.96 0.05 24.87
C ALA A 62 -14.12 -0.95 24.92
N VAL A 63 -14.23 -1.71 26.01
CA VAL A 63 -15.33 -2.65 26.25
C VAL A 63 -15.87 -2.44 27.66
N ILE A 64 -17.16 -2.15 27.80
CA ILE A 64 -17.76 -1.94 29.12
C ILE A 64 -18.12 -3.29 29.74
N VAL A 65 -17.59 -3.55 30.93
CA VAL A 65 -17.87 -4.71 31.75
C VAL A 65 -19.14 -4.45 32.54
N ASN A 66 -20.27 -4.96 32.04
CA ASN A 66 -21.60 -4.72 32.61
C ASN A 66 -21.70 -5.03 34.12
N SER A 67 -21.00 -6.06 34.61
CA SER A 67 -21.02 -6.43 36.04
C SER A 67 -20.34 -5.41 36.97
N LYS A 68 -19.47 -4.54 36.44
CA LYS A 68 -18.79 -3.47 37.19
C LYS A 68 -19.43 -2.10 36.94
N CYS A 69 -20.21 -1.96 35.87
CA CYS A 69 -20.75 -0.67 35.44
C CYS A 69 -21.80 -0.17 36.44
N THR A 70 -21.61 1.05 36.95
CA THR A 70 -22.53 1.71 37.88
C THR A 70 -23.57 2.61 37.19
N GLY A 71 -23.53 2.71 35.85
CA GLY A 71 -24.46 3.58 35.09
C GLY A 71 -24.22 5.08 35.25
N CYS A 72 -23.04 5.51 35.71
CA CYS A 72 -22.74 6.92 36.02
C CYS A 72 -22.67 7.88 34.81
N GLY A 73 -22.50 7.37 33.59
CA GLY A 73 -22.47 8.18 32.36
C GLY A 73 -21.17 8.95 32.08
N THR A 74 -20.13 8.83 32.92
CA THR A 74 -18.85 9.53 32.69
C THR A 74 -18.21 9.19 31.34
N CYS A 75 -18.30 7.93 30.90
CA CYS A 75 -17.76 7.48 29.63
C CYS A 75 -18.48 8.12 28.42
N GLU A 76 -19.80 8.25 28.49
CA GLU A 76 -20.62 8.91 27.46
C GLU A 76 -20.28 10.39 27.35
N ASN A 77 -20.26 11.11 28.48
CA ASN A 77 -19.97 12.54 28.52
C ASN A 77 -18.57 12.92 27.99
N LEU A 78 -17.60 12.02 28.11
CA LEU A 78 -16.21 12.25 27.68
C LEU A 78 -15.92 11.73 26.27
N CYS A 79 -16.82 10.94 25.68
CA CYS A 79 -16.62 10.42 24.34
C CYS A 79 -16.80 11.54 23.30
N ARG A 80 -15.75 11.82 22.52
CA ARG A 80 -15.81 12.80 21.43
C ARG A 80 -16.23 12.20 20.09
N PHE A 81 -16.46 10.89 20.06
CA PHE A 81 -16.74 10.12 18.85
C PHE A 81 -18.15 9.52 18.86
N ASP A 82 -18.98 9.90 19.84
CA ASP A 82 -20.34 9.40 20.03
C ASP A 82 -20.44 7.86 20.05
N ALA A 83 -19.36 7.21 20.49
CA ALA A 83 -19.23 5.77 20.49
C ALA A 83 -19.85 5.09 21.72
N VAL A 84 -20.43 5.83 22.66
CA VAL A 84 -20.98 5.26 23.90
C VAL A 84 -22.50 5.36 23.86
N ARG A 85 -23.19 4.24 24.06
CA ARG A 85 -24.66 4.16 24.06
C ARG A 85 -25.18 3.62 25.36
N ARG A 86 -26.21 4.26 25.90
CA ARG A 86 -26.93 3.79 27.08
C ARG A 86 -27.82 2.59 26.73
N ALA A 87 -27.71 1.52 27.50
CA ALA A 87 -28.55 0.33 27.38
C ALA A 87 -29.81 0.43 28.26
N GLU A 88 -30.83 -0.37 27.94
CA GLU A 88 -32.13 -0.36 28.65
C GLU A 88 -32.01 -0.73 30.13
N ASN A 89 -31.03 -1.56 30.49
CA ASN A 89 -30.73 -1.97 31.86
C ASN A 89 -30.00 -0.88 32.68
N GLY A 90 -29.79 0.31 32.11
CA GLY A 90 -29.10 1.42 32.75
C GLY A 90 -27.57 1.36 32.69
N THR A 91 -26.98 0.31 32.11
CA THR A 91 -25.53 0.26 31.82
C THR A 91 -25.21 0.94 30.49
N TYR A 92 -23.93 0.98 30.15
CA TYR A 92 -23.45 1.57 28.91
C TYR A 92 -22.75 0.52 28.04
N SER A 93 -22.75 0.75 26.74
CA SER A 93 -22.08 -0.08 25.74
C SER A 93 -21.26 0.80 24.80
N ILE A 94 -20.22 0.21 24.19
CA ILE A 94 -19.40 0.88 23.18
C ILE A 94 -19.85 0.41 21.80
N ASP A 95 -20.16 1.35 20.91
CA ASP A 95 -20.29 1.10 19.49
C ASP A 95 -18.91 0.80 18.91
N PRO A 96 -18.68 -0.44 18.43
CA PRO A 96 -17.39 -0.83 17.88
C PRO A 96 -16.97 -0.01 16.65
N VAL A 97 -17.89 0.49 15.85
CA VAL A 97 -17.54 1.16 14.58
C VAL A 97 -17.14 2.61 14.81
N ALA A 98 -17.75 3.27 15.80
CA ALA A 98 -17.46 4.67 16.14
C ALA A 98 -16.30 4.83 17.14
N CYS A 99 -15.82 3.73 17.75
CA CYS A 99 -14.80 3.81 18.78
C CYS A 99 -13.39 3.96 18.19
N GLU A 100 -12.79 5.14 18.34
CA GLU A 100 -11.41 5.43 17.94
C GLU A 100 -10.32 4.82 18.85
N GLY A 101 -10.70 4.10 19.91
CA GLY A 101 -9.71 3.48 20.80
C GLY A 101 -8.80 4.49 21.54
N CYS A 102 -9.30 5.68 21.87
CA CYS A 102 -8.49 6.74 22.51
C CYS A 102 -8.19 6.51 24.00
N GLY A 103 -8.91 5.59 24.66
CA GLY A 103 -8.71 5.23 26.06
C GLY A 103 -9.22 6.25 27.10
N VAL A 104 -9.89 7.33 26.68
CA VAL A 104 -10.41 8.35 27.61
C VAL A 104 -11.43 7.75 28.57
N CYS A 105 -12.38 6.95 28.07
CA CYS A 105 -13.39 6.30 28.91
C CYS A 105 -12.78 5.30 29.91
N VAL A 106 -11.68 4.65 29.55
CA VAL A 106 -10.93 3.72 30.41
C VAL A 106 -10.31 4.47 31.58
N ARG A 107 -9.62 5.58 31.28
CA ARG A 107 -8.89 6.37 32.27
C ARG A 107 -9.80 7.05 33.31
N PHE A 108 -11.02 7.42 32.92
CA PHE A 108 -11.91 8.24 33.76
C PHE A 108 -13.12 7.47 34.28
N CYS A 109 -13.20 6.15 34.10
CA CYS A 109 -14.28 5.36 34.68
C CYS A 109 -14.09 5.24 36.20
N PRO A 110 -14.98 5.79 37.04
CA PRO A 110 -14.82 5.72 38.49
C PRO A 110 -15.01 4.31 39.07
N ALA A 111 -15.57 3.38 38.28
CA ALA A 111 -15.83 2.01 38.68
C ALA A 111 -14.86 0.99 38.05
N ASP A 112 -13.83 1.45 37.33
CA ASP A 112 -12.90 0.60 36.57
C ASP A 112 -13.62 -0.47 35.73
N ALA A 113 -14.73 -0.05 35.12
CA ALA A 113 -15.68 -0.91 34.42
C ALA A 113 -15.45 -0.94 32.91
N VAL A 114 -14.33 -0.41 32.42
CA VAL A 114 -14.02 -0.38 30.99
C VAL A 114 -12.70 -1.10 30.75
N ASP A 115 -12.78 -2.25 30.10
CA ASP A 115 -11.62 -2.98 29.62
C ASP A 115 -11.08 -2.33 28.33
N PHE A 116 -9.80 -2.55 28.07
CA PHE A 116 -9.12 -1.99 26.91
C PHE A 116 -8.22 -3.04 26.24
N PRO A 117 -8.81 -4.13 25.71
CA PRO A 117 -8.06 -5.15 24.99
C PRO A 117 -7.44 -4.59 23.71
N GLU A 118 -6.32 -5.20 23.31
CA GLU A 118 -5.71 -4.99 22.00
C GLU A 118 -6.65 -5.50 20.89
N GLU A 119 -6.70 -4.78 19.77
CA GLU A 119 -7.59 -5.11 18.66
C GLU A 119 -6.86 -5.86 17.54
N THR A 120 -7.46 -6.93 17.04
CA THR A 120 -7.04 -7.57 15.78
C THR A 120 -7.58 -6.77 14.60
N CYS A 121 -6.69 -6.04 13.93
CA CYS A 121 -7.02 -5.13 12.84
C CYS A 121 -6.85 -5.74 11.45
N GLY A 122 -6.31 -6.95 11.33
CA GLY A 122 -6.10 -7.58 10.04
C GLY A 122 -5.23 -8.82 10.13
N GLU A 123 -4.69 -9.22 8.99
CA GLU A 123 -3.82 -10.38 8.86
C GLU A 123 -2.76 -10.11 7.81
N TRP A 124 -1.60 -10.72 7.98
CA TRP A 124 -0.53 -10.69 7.01
C TRP A 124 0.00 -12.10 6.74
N PHE A 125 0.63 -12.24 5.57
CA PHE A 125 0.96 -13.52 4.99
C PHE A 125 2.35 -13.49 4.39
N VAL A 126 3.02 -14.64 4.44
CA VAL A 126 4.16 -14.95 3.58
C VAL A 126 3.72 -16.04 2.63
N SER A 127 3.91 -15.79 1.34
CA SER A 127 3.42 -16.67 0.28
C SER A 127 4.49 -16.91 -0.78
N ASP A 128 4.45 -18.07 -1.40
CA ASP A 128 5.17 -18.29 -2.65
C ASP A 128 4.33 -17.83 -3.84
N THR A 129 4.96 -17.24 -4.84
CA THR A 129 4.35 -16.93 -6.14
C THR A 129 5.16 -17.56 -7.26
N ARG A 130 4.69 -17.41 -8.51
CA ARG A 130 5.45 -17.79 -9.70
C ARG A 130 6.81 -17.06 -9.82
N PHE A 131 6.98 -15.92 -9.12
CA PHE A 131 8.12 -15.00 -9.31
C PHE A 131 8.96 -14.74 -8.06
N GLY A 132 8.73 -15.51 -7.00
CA GLY A 132 9.44 -15.33 -5.74
C GLY A 132 8.49 -15.24 -4.56
N THR A 133 9.07 -14.96 -3.39
CA THR A 133 8.29 -14.83 -2.16
C THR A 133 7.56 -13.50 -2.15
N MET A 134 6.28 -13.52 -1.77
CA MET A 134 5.46 -12.33 -1.59
C MET A 134 5.04 -12.21 -0.13
N VAL A 135 5.23 -11.03 0.43
CA VAL A 135 4.63 -10.62 1.70
C VAL A 135 3.46 -9.71 1.39
N HIS A 136 2.30 -10.02 1.94
CA HIS A 136 1.07 -9.24 1.69
C HIS A 136 0.20 -9.26 2.93
N ALA A 137 -0.75 -8.34 2.98
CA ALA A 137 -1.67 -8.23 4.10
C ALA A 137 -3.03 -7.75 3.66
N ARG A 138 -4.00 -7.97 4.54
CA ARG A 138 -5.37 -7.45 4.40
C ARG A 138 -5.84 -6.91 5.73
N LEU A 139 -6.45 -5.74 5.71
CA LEU A 139 -7.12 -5.21 6.89
C LEU A 139 -8.44 -5.94 7.14
N GLY A 140 -8.80 -6.00 8.42
CA GLY A 140 -10.15 -6.32 8.86
C GLY A 140 -11.11 -5.19 8.50
N VAL A 141 -12.39 -5.51 8.50
CA VAL A 141 -13.45 -4.52 8.21
C VAL A 141 -13.38 -3.39 9.23
N ALA A 142 -13.39 -2.13 8.74
CA ALA A 142 -13.38 -0.91 9.55
C ALA A 142 -12.12 -0.70 10.43
N ALA A 143 -10.96 -1.22 10.02
CA ALA A 143 -9.69 -0.96 10.70
C ALA A 143 -8.93 0.23 10.10
N GLU A 144 -8.39 1.13 10.93
CA GLU A 144 -7.68 2.35 10.48
C GLU A 144 -6.14 2.25 10.52
N ASN A 145 -5.59 1.08 10.88
CA ASN A 145 -4.15 0.88 11.13
C ASN A 145 -3.32 0.52 9.86
N SER A 146 -3.74 0.98 8.68
CA SER A 146 -3.12 0.64 7.39
C SER A 146 -1.62 0.97 7.34
N GLY A 147 -1.20 2.15 7.81
CA GLY A 147 0.22 2.54 7.80
C GLY A 147 1.14 1.63 8.62
N LYS A 148 0.68 1.15 9.78
CA LYS A 148 1.46 0.20 10.60
C LYS A 148 1.54 -1.18 9.94
N LEU A 149 0.43 -1.64 9.34
CA LEU A 149 0.39 -2.91 8.62
C LEU A 149 1.29 -2.87 7.38
N VAL A 150 1.27 -1.78 6.62
CA VAL A 150 2.19 -1.55 5.50
C VAL A 150 3.65 -1.59 5.95
N THR A 151 3.98 -0.93 7.07
CA THR A 151 5.32 -0.97 7.64
C THR A 151 5.74 -2.40 8.02
N LEU A 152 4.82 -3.18 8.61
CA LEU A 152 5.06 -4.58 8.94
C LEU A 152 5.34 -5.42 7.69
N VAL A 153 4.50 -5.30 6.65
CA VAL A 153 4.67 -6.01 5.38
C VAL A 153 6.05 -5.73 4.77
N ARG A 154 6.45 -4.46 4.72
CA ARG A 154 7.77 -4.08 4.18
C ARG A 154 8.93 -4.61 5.00
N ASN A 155 8.85 -4.52 6.33
CA ASN A 155 9.89 -5.04 7.21
C ASN A 155 10.05 -6.56 7.04
N GLU A 156 8.96 -7.30 6.94
CA GLU A 156 9.00 -8.74 6.70
C GLU A 156 9.48 -9.09 5.29
N ALA A 157 9.13 -8.30 4.28
CA ALA A 157 9.69 -8.45 2.93
C ALA A 157 11.20 -8.22 2.92
N ASN A 158 11.69 -7.19 3.61
CA ASN A 158 13.13 -6.90 3.75
C ASN A 158 13.88 -8.04 4.46
N LYS A 159 13.36 -8.53 5.58
CA LYS A 159 13.94 -9.70 6.29
C LYS A 159 13.98 -10.94 5.38
N THR A 160 12.91 -11.18 4.63
CA THR A 160 12.80 -12.30 3.70
C THR A 160 13.83 -12.18 2.57
N ALA A 161 13.97 -10.99 2.00
CA ALA A 161 14.90 -10.69 0.92
C ALA A 161 16.36 -10.87 1.37
N LEU A 162 16.73 -10.39 2.56
CA LEU A 162 18.05 -10.60 3.15
C LEU A 162 18.35 -12.08 3.38
N LYS A 163 17.37 -12.84 3.89
CA LYS A 163 17.52 -14.29 4.14
C LYS A 163 17.69 -15.09 2.84
N GLN A 164 17.03 -14.67 1.76
CA GLN A 164 17.08 -15.35 0.46
C GLN A 164 18.22 -14.86 -0.44
N GLY A 165 18.91 -13.77 -0.06
CA GLY A 165 19.91 -13.14 -0.91
C GLY A 165 19.30 -12.52 -2.17
N ALA A 166 18.09 -11.97 -2.07
CA ALA A 166 17.38 -11.39 -3.21
C ALA A 166 18.06 -10.11 -3.73
N ASP A 167 18.01 -9.92 -5.04
CA ASP A 167 18.57 -8.74 -5.69
C ASP A 167 17.66 -7.52 -5.54
N PHE A 168 16.35 -7.76 -5.51
CA PHE A 168 15.32 -6.72 -5.48
C PHE A 168 14.24 -6.97 -4.44
N ILE A 169 13.65 -5.88 -3.95
CA ILE A 169 12.35 -5.85 -3.32
C ILE A 169 11.46 -4.98 -4.22
N VAL A 170 10.38 -5.55 -4.73
CA VAL A 170 9.39 -4.82 -5.53
C VAL A 170 8.16 -4.60 -4.68
N VAL A 171 7.87 -3.33 -4.39
CA VAL A 171 6.74 -2.95 -3.53
C VAL A 171 5.62 -2.40 -4.39
N ASP A 172 4.45 -3.02 -4.31
CA ASP A 172 3.20 -2.45 -4.78
C ASP A 172 2.65 -1.54 -3.68
N GLY A 173 3.01 -0.26 -3.72
CA GLY A 173 2.72 0.71 -2.65
C GLY A 173 1.25 1.13 -2.59
N SER A 174 0.83 1.79 -1.51
CA SER A 174 -0.54 2.32 -1.43
C SER A 174 -0.73 3.54 -2.35
N PRO A 175 -1.95 3.80 -2.87
CA PRO A 175 -2.25 5.03 -3.61
C PRO A 175 -2.44 6.23 -2.68
N GLY A 176 -2.30 7.44 -3.23
CA GLY A 176 -2.61 8.69 -2.52
C GLY A 176 -1.39 9.37 -1.92
N ILE A 177 -1.59 10.05 -0.79
CA ILE A 177 -0.58 10.87 -0.09
C ILE A 177 -0.63 10.71 1.44
N GLY A 178 -1.41 9.76 1.93
CA GLY A 178 -1.61 9.54 3.37
C GLY A 178 -0.50 8.73 4.02
N CYS A 179 -0.68 8.40 5.31
CA CYS A 179 0.24 7.57 6.08
C CYS A 179 0.61 6.23 5.39
N PRO A 180 -0.29 5.51 4.70
CA PRO A 180 0.07 4.28 3.98
C PRO A 180 1.10 4.49 2.87
N VAL A 181 1.06 5.63 2.17
CA VAL A 181 2.04 5.97 1.13
C VAL A 181 3.41 6.28 1.73
N ILE A 182 3.44 7.04 2.83
CA ILE A 182 4.68 7.31 3.58
C ILE A 182 5.28 6.00 4.11
N ALA A 183 4.44 5.14 4.69
CA ALA A 183 4.84 3.83 5.16
C ALA A 183 5.35 2.94 4.02
N SER A 184 4.77 3.02 2.82
CA SER A 184 5.23 2.31 1.62
C SER A 184 6.59 2.80 1.11
N LEU A 185 6.90 4.09 1.31
CA LEU A 185 8.09 4.76 0.79
C LEU A 185 9.29 4.77 1.74
N THR A 186 9.05 4.69 3.05
CA THR A 186 10.08 4.89 4.09
C THR A 186 11.29 3.96 3.89
N ALA A 187 12.50 4.49 3.63
CA ALA A 187 13.71 3.70 3.35
C ALA A 187 13.73 2.95 2.00
N ALA A 188 12.91 3.35 1.03
CA ALA A 188 13.04 2.89 -0.36
C ALA A 188 14.31 3.44 -1.01
N ASP A 189 14.98 2.62 -1.83
CA ASP A 189 16.11 3.07 -2.65
C ASP A 189 15.63 3.89 -3.86
N ALA A 190 14.43 3.59 -4.36
CA ALA A 190 13.81 4.34 -5.45
C ALA A 190 12.28 4.26 -5.42
N ALA A 191 11.63 5.32 -5.90
CA ALA A 191 10.20 5.38 -6.13
C ALA A 191 9.89 5.54 -7.63
N LEU A 192 8.94 4.73 -8.13
CA LEU A 192 8.33 4.92 -9.45
C LEU A 192 6.89 5.41 -9.27
N ILE A 193 6.64 6.65 -9.66
CA ILE A 193 5.29 7.22 -9.69
C ILE A 193 4.61 6.82 -11.00
N VAL A 194 3.53 6.06 -10.90
CA VAL A 194 2.67 5.69 -12.03
C VAL A 194 1.50 6.66 -12.09
N THR A 195 1.45 7.48 -13.13
CA THR A 195 0.39 8.45 -13.37
C THR A 195 -0.27 8.25 -14.74
N GLU A 196 -1.43 8.86 -14.93
CA GLU A 196 -2.18 8.88 -16.19
C GLU A 196 -2.28 10.33 -16.70
N PRO A 197 -2.44 10.55 -18.02
CA PRO A 197 -2.54 11.89 -18.62
C PRO A 197 -3.91 12.54 -18.37
N THR A 198 -4.26 12.72 -17.10
CA THR A 198 -5.48 13.40 -16.62
C THR A 198 -5.13 14.57 -15.72
N VAL A 199 -6.04 15.55 -15.60
CA VAL A 199 -5.86 16.72 -14.71
C VAL A 199 -5.58 16.29 -13.26
N SER A 200 -6.27 15.26 -12.77
CA SER A 200 -5.99 14.66 -11.46
C SER A 200 -4.61 14.01 -11.40
N GLY A 201 -4.18 13.29 -12.44
CA GLY A 201 -2.86 12.66 -12.50
C GLY A 201 -1.71 13.68 -12.47
N GLU A 202 -1.88 14.83 -13.12
CA GLU A 202 -0.93 15.96 -13.06
C GLU A 202 -0.80 16.51 -11.64
N HIS A 203 -1.93 16.78 -10.98
CA HIS A 203 -1.94 17.35 -9.64
C HIS A 203 -1.46 16.36 -8.57
N ASP A 204 -1.86 15.09 -8.65
CA ASP A 204 -1.43 14.07 -7.69
C ASP A 204 0.06 13.76 -7.83
N LEU A 205 0.60 13.76 -9.07
CA LEU A 205 2.04 13.67 -9.32
C LEU A 205 2.78 14.78 -8.57
N GLY A 206 2.30 16.02 -8.61
CA GLY A 206 2.93 17.13 -7.90
C GLY A 206 3.01 16.92 -6.39
N ARG A 207 1.95 16.38 -5.78
CA ARG A 207 1.93 16.09 -4.34
C ARG A 207 2.87 14.95 -3.96
N ILE A 208 2.91 13.89 -4.77
CA ILE A 208 3.81 12.75 -4.52
C ILE A 208 5.28 13.15 -4.76
N ALA A 209 5.53 13.97 -5.79
CA ALA A 209 6.85 14.56 -6.06
C ALA A 209 7.36 15.35 -4.84
N GLU A 210 6.49 16.17 -4.24
CA GLU A 210 6.86 16.90 -3.02
C GLU A 210 7.12 15.96 -1.83
N LEU A 211 6.28 14.93 -1.65
CA LEU A 211 6.45 13.95 -0.58
C LEU A 211 7.78 13.19 -0.70
N THR A 212 8.06 12.62 -1.87
CA THR A 212 9.28 11.85 -2.13
C THR A 212 10.53 12.72 -2.02
N LYS A 213 10.46 13.99 -2.46
CA LYS A 213 11.53 14.98 -2.25
C LYS A 213 11.79 15.23 -0.75
N ARG A 214 10.75 15.40 0.07
CA ARG A 214 10.90 15.58 1.53
C ARG A 214 11.52 14.35 2.20
N LEU A 215 11.25 13.16 1.68
CA LEU A 215 11.82 11.90 2.15
C LEU A 215 13.22 11.61 1.57
N ASN A 216 13.76 12.48 0.69
CA ASN A 216 15.02 12.29 -0.02
C ASN A 216 15.09 10.98 -0.82
N ILE A 217 13.99 10.58 -1.45
CA ILE A 217 13.91 9.33 -2.22
C ILE A 217 14.15 9.62 -3.71
N PRO A 218 15.11 8.95 -4.36
CA PRO A 218 15.27 9.00 -5.81
C PRO A 218 13.97 8.63 -6.52
N THR A 219 13.43 9.56 -7.29
CA THR A 219 12.07 9.45 -7.83
C THR A 219 12.07 9.49 -9.35
N MET A 220 11.27 8.61 -9.93
CA MET A 220 11.01 8.51 -11.35
C MET A 220 9.52 8.56 -11.62
N VAL A 221 9.14 8.97 -12.84
CA VAL A 221 7.76 8.95 -13.30
C VAL A 221 7.59 8.03 -14.50
N CYS A 222 6.50 7.28 -14.51
CA CYS A 222 5.98 6.55 -15.65
C CYS A 222 4.61 7.10 -16.02
N VAL A 223 4.45 7.52 -17.27
CA VAL A 223 3.15 7.98 -17.79
C VAL A 223 2.43 6.80 -18.42
N ASN A 224 1.49 6.21 -17.68
CA ASN A 224 0.65 5.12 -18.18
C ASN A 224 -0.50 5.65 -19.03
N LYS A 225 -0.86 4.90 -20.08
CA LYS A 225 -1.88 5.26 -21.07
C LYS A 225 -1.63 6.62 -21.71
N TRP A 226 -0.36 6.94 -21.99
CA TRP A 226 0.08 8.27 -22.43
C TRP A 226 -0.62 8.76 -23.72
N ASP A 227 -1.01 7.82 -24.58
CA ASP A 227 -1.62 8.05 -25.88
C ASP A 227 -3.10 8.41 -25.82
N ILE A 228 -3.76 8.25 -24.65
CA ILE A 228 -5.13 8.74 -24.42
C ILE A 228 -5.19 10.27 -24.53
N ASN A 229 -4.18 10.97 -24.01
CA ASN A 229 -4.04 12.41 -24.14
C ASN A 229 -2.57 12.81 -24.18
N ARG A 230 -2.03 12.91 -25.40
CA ARG A 230 -0.61 13.21 -25.64
C ARG A 230 -0.18 14.55 -25.04
N SER A 231 -1.02 15.59 -25.18
CA SER A 231 -0.73 16.91 -24.64
C SER A 231 -0.59 16.92 -23.11
N ALA A 232 -1.42 16.14 -22.41
CA ALA A 232 -1.33 16.00 -20.95
C ALA A 232 -0.13 15.13 -20.55
N ALA A 233 0.17 14.07 -21.31
CA ALA A 233 1.37 13.27 -21.11
C ALA A 233 2.65 14.09 -21.26
N ASP A 234 2.72 15.00 -22.23
CA ASP A 234 3.85 15.89 -22.43
C ASP A 234 4.01 16.88 -21.26
N ARG A 235 2.91 17.50 -20.78
CA ARG A 235 2.94 18.33 -19.57
C ARG A 235 3.42 17.59 -18.33
N ILE A 236 3.05 16.33 -18.16
CA ILE A 236 3.53 15.49 -17.05
C ILE A 236 5.05 15.29 -17.12
N VAL A 237 5.59 15.06 -18.31
CA VAL A 237 7.03 14.91 -18.51
C VAL A 237 7.76 16.23 -18.25
N GLU A 238 7.27 17.34 -18.78
CA GLU A 238 7.81 18.68 -18.53
C GLU A 238 7.79 19.04 -17.03
N PHE A 239 6.69 18.69 -16.34
CA PHE A 239 6.60 18.85 -14.89
C PHE A 239 7.66 18.03 -14.17
N ALA A 240 7.84 16.76 -14.52
CA ALA A 240 8.83 15.90 -13.90
C ALA A 240 10.25 16.44 -14.09
N GLU A 241 10.60 16.81 -15.32
CA GLU A 241 11.92 17.36 -15.66
C GLU A 241 12.22 18.66 -14.89
N SER A 242 11.25 19.58 -14.82
CA SER A 242 11.40 20.84 -14.07
C SER A 242 11.58 20.64 -12.55
N HIS A 243 11.18 19.49 -12.02
CA HIS A 243 11.34 19.13 -10.60
C HIS A 243 12.53 18.18 -10.35
N GLY A 244 13.35 17.89 -11.36
CA GLY A 244 14.48 16.96 -11.25
C GLY A 244 14.06 15.49 -11.14
N ILE A 245 12.81 15.17 -11.46
CA ILE A 245 12.28 13.81 -11.52
C ILE A 245 12.57 13.25 -12.91
N LYS A 246 13.11 12.03 -12.94
CA LYS A 246 13.46 11.38 -14.21
C LYS A 246 12.24 10.66 -14.79
N THR A 247 12.02 10.82 -16.09
CA THR A 247 11.02 10.01 -16.81
C THR A 247 11.58 8.63 -17.08
N ALA A 248 11.03 7.60 -16.44
CA ALA A 248 11.43 6.21 -16.67
C ALA A 248 10.85 5.66 -17.98
N GLY A 249 9.69 6.16 -18.40
CA GLY A 249 9.10 5.80 -19.69
C GLY A 249 7.62 6.17 -19.80
N ARG A 250 7.03 5.78 -20.92
CA ARG A 250 5.60 5.94 -21.22
C ARG A 250 5.04 4.58 -21.62
N ILE A 251 3.88 4.20 -21.07
CA ILE A 251 3.21 2.93 -21.38
C ILE A 251 1.95 3.24 -22.18
N ARG A 252 1.81 2.65 -23.37
CA ARG A 252 0.63 2.86 -24.23
C ARG A 252 -0.64 2.23 -23.62
N TYR A 253 -1.81 2.76 -23.97
CA TYR A 253 -3.06 2.09 -23.66
C TYR A 253 -3.18 0.80 -24.48
N ASP A 254 -3.35 -0.33 -23.79
CA ASP A 254 -3.50 -1.63 -24.43
C ASP A 254 -4.55 -2.48 -23.70
N LYS A 255 -5.40 -3.18 -24.45
CA LYS A 255 -6.38 -4.12 -23.90
C LYS A 255 -5.72 -5.37 -23.32
N ALA A 256 -4.47 -5.66 -23.71
CA ALA A 256 -3.68 -6.74 -23.15
C ALA A 256 -3.54 -6.64 -21.62
N VAL A 257 -3.60 -5.44 -21.03
CA VAL A 257 -3.61 -5.26 -19.57
C VAL A 257 -4.81 -5.96 -18.93
N THR A 258 -6.02 -5.67 -19.42
CA THR A 258 -7.25 -6.26 -18.89
C THR A 258 -7.31 -7.75 -19.15
N GLU A 259 -6.89 -8.20 -20.33
CA GLU A 259 -6.90 -9.63 -20.66
C GLU A 259 -5.87 -10.40 -19.82
N ALA A 260 -4.67 -9.86 -19.60
CA ALA A 260 -3.67 -10.47 -18.72
C ALA A 260 -4.21 -10.65 -17.29
N GLN A 261 -4.88 -9.63 -16.74
CA GLN A 261 -5.54 -9.71 -15.44
C GLN A 261 -6.64 -10.78 -15.39
N ARG A 262 -7.49 -10.86 -16.42
CA ARG A 262 -8.52 -11.91 -16.53
C ARG A 262 -7.95 -13.32 -16.61
N HIS A 263 -6.74 -13.45 -17.15
CA HIS A 263 -5.98 -14.69 -17.21
C HIS A 263 -5.05 -14.87 -16.00
N GLU A 264 -5.11 -14.00 -15.00
CA GLU A 264 -4.31 -14.06 -13.77
C GLU A 264 -2.80 -14.13 -14.09
N LYS A 265 -2.37 -13.30 -15.03
CA LYS A 265 -1.00 -13.22 -15.56
C LYS A 265 -0.49 -11.78 -15.52
N ALA A 266 0.81 -11.62 -15.27
CA ALA A 266 1.48 -10.34 -15.50
C ALA A 266 1.54 -10.04 -17.01
N ILE A 267 1.68 -8.77 -17.38
CA ILE A 267 1.61 -8.34 -18.80
C ILE A 267 2.71 -9.02 -19.64
N PRO A 268 3.99 -9.07 -19.20
CA PRO A 268 5.04 -9.79 -19.92
C PRO A 268 4.84 -11.32 -19.99
N GLU A 269 4.00 -11.92 -19.14
CA GLU A 269 3.64 -13.35 -19.24
C GLU A 269 2.55 -13.62 -20.30
N TYR A 270 1.77 -12.59 -20.63
CA TYR A 270 0.57 -12.73 -21.45
C TYR A 270 0.79 -12.31 -22.90
N SER A 271 1.49 -11.19 -23.12
CA SER A 271 1.72 -10.62 -24.45
C SER A 271 3.20 -10.41 -24.74
N GLU A 272 3.59 -10.64 -25.99
CA GLU A 272 4.89 -10.22 -26.54
C GLU A 272 4.72 -8.92 -27.34
N GLY A 273 5.72 -8.05 -27.30
CA GLY A 273 5.71 -6.78 -28.03
C GLY A 273 4.83 -5.68 -27.42
N GLY A 274 4.85 -4.49 -28.02
CA GLY A 274 3.91 -3.42 -27.71
C GLY A 274 4.00 -2.94 -26.26
N ILE A 275 2.94 -3.14 -25.47
CA ILE A 275 2.93 -2.74 -24.06
C ILE A 275 3.97 -3.49 -23.22
N SER A 276 4.28 -4.75 -23.56
CA SER A 276 5.31 -5.51 -22.84
C SER A 276 6.69 -4.89 -23.07
N GLU A 277 6.99 -4.40 -24.27
CA GLU A 277 8.24 -3.68 -24.57
C GLU A 277 8.33 -2.36 -23.81
N ASP A 278 7.22 -1.61 -23.71
CA ASP A 278 7.17 -0.37 -22.92
C ASP A 278 7.55 -0.64 -21.45
N ILE A 279 7.00 -1.72 -20.86
CA ILE A 279 7.26 -2.11 -19.47
C ILE A 279 8.70 -2.63 -19.28
N VAL A 280 9.18 -3.46 -20.21
CA VAL A 280 10.57 -3.97 -20.20
C VAL A 280 11.55 -2.81 -20.22
N SER A 281 11.34 -1.82 -21.10
CA SER A 281 12.20 -0.64 -21.21
C SER A 281 12.25 0.16 -19.90
N ILE A 282 11.12 0.29 -19.20
CA ILE A 282 11.05 0.96 -17.90
C ILE A 282 11.81 0.16 -16.83
N TRP A 283 11.64 -1.17 -16.81
CA TRP A 283 12.36 -2.04 -15.87
C TRP A 283 13.87 -1.97 -16.07
N GLU A 284 14.33 -2.03 -17.32
CA GLU A 284 15.74 -1.87 -17.69
C GLU A 284 16.28 -0.50 -17.29
N PHE A 285 15.51 0.58 -17.49
CA PHE A 285 15.89 1.91 -17.03
C PHE A 285 16.10 1.99 -15.52
N ILE A 286 15.20 1.38 -14.73
CA ILE A 286 15.28 1.40 -13.26
C ILE A 286 16.46 0.54 -12.77
N THR A 287 16.66 -0.64 -13.36
CA THR A 287 17.69 -1.60 -12.96
C THR A 287 19.09 -1.25 -13.47
N ALA A 288 19.23 -0.56 -14.60
CA ALA A 288 20.53 -0.07 -15.08
C ALA A 288 21.10 1.01 -14.14
N ARG A 289 20.27 1.93 -13.66
CA ARG A 289 20.71 3.02 -12.75
C ARG A 289 21.02 2.52 -11.35
N SER A 290 20.31 1.47 -10.96
CA SER A 290 20.60 0.72 -9.78
C SER A 290 22.06 0.20 -9.77
N GLY A 291 22.68 -0.12 -10.90
CA GLY A 291 24.07 -0.58 -10.95
C GLY A 291 25.15 0.50 -10.76
N CYS A 292 24.82 1.79 -10.88
CA CYS A 292 25.80 2.85 -11.11
C CYS A 292 26.15 3.76 -9.93
N ASP A 293 25.46 3.65 -8.78
CA ASP A 293 25.76 4.45 -7.58
C ASP A 293 26.56 3.63 -6.55
N LYS A 294 27.74 3.12 -6.96
CA LYS A 294 28.79 2.62 -6.05
C LYS A 294 30.03 3.52 -6.14
#